data_AF-A0A968MJW3-F1
#
_entry.id   AF-A0A968MJW3-F1
#
_cell.length_a   1.000
_cell.length_b   1.000
_cell.length_c   1.000
_cell.angle_alpha   90.00
_cell.angle_beta   90.00
_cell.angle_gamma   90.00
#
_symmetry.space_group_name_H-M   'P 1'
#
loop_
_entity.id
_entity.type
_entity.pdbx_description
1 polymer ?
#
loop_
_entity_poly.entity_id
_entity_poly.type
_entity_poly.pdbx_seq_one_letter_code
_entity_poly.pdbx_strand_id
1 'polypeptide(L)'
;MKLVLAISLVLFISCTGSNKNKNTYTFPFQNPELSIDERVDDLIQRLTIEEKINQLFNEAPAIDRLEIPQYNWWNECLHGVARAGKATVFPQAIGMAATFDEDLIFRIGNAISDEARAKYNYFTDQGARSIYMGLTFWSPNINIFRDPRWGRGQETYGEDPFLTSRMAVNFIKGLQGNDPKYLKTIATVKHYAVHSGPEGSRHGDNFLLTTAIYTKPTFMPLRLPLKKPVFNR
;
A
#
# COMPACT_ATOMS: atom_id res chain seq x y z
N MET A 1 72.15 -30.79 10.08
CA MET A 1 71.34 -29.89 10.91
C MET A 1 71.04 -28.65 10.06
N LYS A 2 69.75 -28.39 9.80
CA LYS A 2 69.04 -27.18 9.30
C LYS A 2 69.89 -25.91 9.02
N LEU A 3 69.62 -25.19 7.91
CA LEU A 3 68.74 -23.98 7.86
C LEU A 3 68.84 -23.26 6.49
N VAL A 4 67.86 -23.45 5.60
CA VAL A 4 66.89 -22.46 5.05
C VAL A 4 67.47 -21.29 4.25
N LEU A 5 67.34 -21.37 2.92
CA LEU A 5 67.43 -20.27 1.96
C LEU A 5 66.00 -19.76 1.68
N ALA A 6 65.72 -18.48 1.94
CA ALA A 6 64.44 -17.85 1.66
C ALA A 6 64.37 -17.41 0.18
N ILE A 7 63.42 -17.96 -0.58
CA ILE A 7 63.05 -17.49 -1.92
C ILE A 7 61.67 -16.87 -1.81
N SER A 8 61.60 -15.54 -1.94
CA SER A 8 60.35 -14.79 -2.00
C SER A 8 59.72 -14.95 -3.40
N LEU A 9 58.69 -15.77 -3.50
CA LEU A 9 57.87 -15.92 -4.70
C LEU A 9 56.69 -14.94 -4.60
N VAL A 10 56.75 -13.83 -5.34
CA VAL A 10 55.63 -12.90 -5.49
C VAL A 10 54.63 -13.53 -6.45
N LEU A 11 53.56 -14.12 -5.90
CA LEU A 11 52.39 -14.55 -6.67
C LEU A 11 51.54 -13.32 -7.02
N PHE A 12 51.58 -12.88 -8.27
CA PHE A 12 50.53 -12.04 -8.84
C PHE A 12 49.28 -12.89 -9.04
N ILE A 13 48.37 -12.86 -8.07
CA ILE A 13 47.01 -13.37 -8.23
C ILE A 13 46.26 -12.32 -9.05
N SER A 14 46.16 -12.55 -10.37
CA SER A 14 45.17 -11.88 -11.19
C SER A 14 43.79 -12.34 -10.71
N CYS A 15 43.15 -11.50 -9.90
CA CYS A 15 41.72 -11.60 -9.63
C CYS A 15 40.97 -11.38 -10.94
N THR A 16 40.69 -12.46 -11.67
CA THR A 16 39.68 -12.45 -12.73
C THR A 16 38.36 -12.05 -12.08
N GLY A 17 37.90 -10.84 -12.43
CA GLY A 17 36.64 -10.30 -11.94
C GLY A 17 35.52 -11.31 -12.16
N SER A 18 34.89 -11.73 -11.07
CA SER A 18 33.67 -12.52 -11.11
C SER A 18 32.65 -11.75 -11.96
N ASN A 19 32.31 -12.32 -13.13
CA ASN A 19 31.18 -11.88 -13.92
C ASN A 19 29.96 -11.83 -13.00
N LYS A 20 29.44 -10.63 -12.72
CA LYS A 20 28.14 -10.49 -12.08
C LYS A 20 27.13 -11.16 -13.01
N ASN A 21 26.49 -12.23 -12.57
CA ASN A 21 25.36 -12.84 -13.27
C ASN A 21 24.37 -11.70 -13.62
N LYS A 22 24.31 -11.32 -14.90
CA LYS A 22 23.27 -10.44 -15.39
C LYS A 22 21.98 -11.24 -15.29
N ASN A 23 21.07 -10.87 -14.40
CA ASN A 23 19.73 -11.43 -14.39
C ASN A 23 19.15 -11.27 -15.79
N THR A 24 18.84 -12.39 -16.44
CA THR A 24 18.18 -12.40 -17.74
C THR A 24 16.68 -12.25 -17.50
N TYR A 25 16.11 -11.12 -17.92
CA TYR A 25 14.67 -10.87 -17.88
C TYR A 25 14.04 -11.27 -19.21
N THR A 26 12.90 -11.97 -19.17
CA THR A 26 12.14 -12.36 -20.38
C THR A 26 11.57 -11.13 -21.09
N PHE A 27 11.08 -10.16 -20.31
CA PHE A 27 10.50 -8.92 -20.82
C PHE A 27 11.10 -7.67 -20.17
N PRO A 28 11.21 -6.53 -20.87
CA PRO A 28 11.71 -5.28 -20.32
C PRO A 28 11.01 -4.84 -19.02
N PHE A 29 9.68 -4.96 -18.94
CA PHE A 29 8.94 -4.56 -17.72
C PHE A 29 9.37 -5.32 -16.43
N GLN A 30 10.03 -6.48 -16.57
CA GLN A 30 10.55 -7.25 -15.44
C GLN A 30 11.90 -6.72 -14.93
N ASN A 31 12.61 -5.91 -15.72
CA ASN A 31 13.93 -5.35 -15.36
C ASN A 31 13.79 -4.19 -14.35
N PRO A 32 14.26 -4.32 -13.10
CA PRO A 32 14.14 -3.29 -12.07
C PRO A 32 15.12 -2.11 -12.27
N GLU A 33 16.05 -2.19 -13.23
CA GLU A 33 16.97 -1.11 -13.58
C GLU A 33 16.34 -0.07 -14.53
N LEU A 34 15.25 -0.42 -15.21
CA LEU A 34 14.46 0.53 -16.00
C LEU A 34 13.58 1.40 -15.10
N SER A 35 13.19 2.57 -15.59
CA SER A 35 12.25 3.45 -14.91
C SER A 35 10.88 2.79 -14.79
N ILE A 36 10.06 3.24 -13.82
CA ILE A 36 8.69 2.72 -13.68
C ILE A 36 7.90 2.99 -14.95
N ASP A 37 8.04 4.18 -15.56
CA ASP A 37 7.32 4.56 -16.77
C ASP A 37 7.70 3.66 -17.96
N GLU A 38 8.99 3.39 -18.16
CA GLU A 38 9.46 2.49 -19.21
C GLU A 38 8.90 1.08 -19.06
N ARG A 39 8.82 0.59 -17.82
CA ARG A 39 8.29 -0.75 -17.51
C ARG A 39 6.78 -0.80 -17.70
N VAL A 40 6.06 0.24 -17.29
CA VAL A 40 4.61 0.35 -17.47
C VAL A 40 4.25 0.45 -18.94
N ASP A 41 4.95 1.30 -19.70
CA ASP A 41 4.69 1.49 -21.13
C ASP A 41 4.93 0.19 -21.92
N ASP A 42 6.02 -0.53 -21.63
CA ASP A 42 6.28 -1.85 -22.23
C ASP A 42 5.18 -2.86 -21.87
N LEU A 43 4.77 -2.93 -20.59
CA LEU A 43 3.70 -3.83 -20.15
C LEU A 43 2.37 -3.52 -20.85
N ILE A 44 1.91 -2.27 -20.82
CA ILE A 44 0.61 -1.87 -21.38
C ILE A 44 0.54 -2.07 -22.89
N GLN A 45 1.66 -1.90 -23.62
CA GLN A 45 1.73 -2.19 -25.05
C GLN A 45 1.64 -3.68 -25.36
N ARG A 46 2.08 -4.55 -24.44
CA ARG A 46 1.99 -6.01 -24.60
C ARG A 46 0.59 -6.54 -24.37
N LEU A 47 -0.21 -5.91 -23.51
CA LEU A 47 -1.54 -6.40 -23.14
C LEU A 47 -2.55 -6.32 -24.29
N THR A 48 -3.34 -7.37 -24.49
CA THR A 48 -4.52 -7.33 -25.34
C THR A 48 -5.61 -6.45 -24.71
N ILE A 49 -6.63 -6.07 -25.47
CA ILE A 49 -7.78 -5.33 -24.93
C ILE A 49 -8.50 -6.16 -23.86
N GLU A 50 -8.66 -7.46 -24.10
CA GLU A 50 -9.31 -8.37 -23.17
C GLU A 50 -8.56 -8.48 -21.84
N GLU A 51 -7.24 -8.62 -21.89
CA GLU A 51 -6.42 -8.63 -20.67
C GLU A 51 -6.50 -7.30 -19.94
N LYS A 52 -6.46 -6.16 -20.64
CA LYS A 52 -6.65 -4.84 -20.03
C LYS A 52 -7.98 -4.74 -19.29
N ILE A 53 -9.08 -5.21 -19.90
CA ILE A 53 -10.41 -5.24 -19.28
C ILE A 53 -10.39 -6.11 -18.02
N ASN A 54 -9.80 -7.29 -18.09
CA ASN A 54 -9.73 -8.21 -16.96
C ASN A 54 -8.89 -7.65 -15.79
N GLN A 55 -7.93 -6.76 -16.06
CA GLN A 55 -7.15 -6.07 -15.02
C GLN A 55 -7.90 -4.91 -14.33
N LEU A 56 -9.13 -4.57 -14.74
CA LEU A 56 -9.93 -3.48 -14.13
C LEU A 56 -10.73 -3.92 -12.89
N PHE A 57 -10.78 -5.21 -12.59
CA PHE A 57 -11.46 -5.75 -11.42
C PHE A 57 -10.50 -5.92 -10.24
N ASN A 58 -11.04 -6.02 -9.02
CA ASN A 58 -10.20 -6.31 -7.86
C ASN A 58 -9.56 -7.70 -7.98
N GLU A 59 -10.23 -8.68 -8.59
CA GLU A 59 -9.69 -10.00 -8.86
C GLU A 59 -9.03 -10.00 -10.24
N ALA A 60 -7.79 -9.54 -10.31
CA ALA A 60 -7.06 -9.49 -11.56
C ALA A 60 -6.48 -10.88 -11.89
N PRO A 61 -6.89 -11.53 -12.99
CA PRO A 61 -6.40 -12.86 -13.33
C PRO A 61 -4.93 -12.83 -13.75
N ALA A 62 -4.30 -14.00 -13.72
CA ALA A 62 -2.96 -14.19 -14.25
C ALA A 62 -2.92 -13.96 -15.77
N ILE A 63 -1.77 -13.53 -16.26
CA ILE A 63 -1.48 -13.41 -17.70
C ILE A 63 -0.25 -14.27 -17.97
N ASP A 64 -0.46 -15.57 -18.13
CA ASP A 64 0.61 -16.58 -18.15
C ASP A 64 1.62 -16.34 -19.27
N ARG A 65 1.18 -15.89 -20.45
CA ARG A 65 2.07 -15.57 -21.58
C ARG A 65 3.06 -14.45 -21.28
N LEU A 66 2.77 -13.62 -20.27
CA LEU A 66 3.62 -12.53 -19.80
C LEU A 66 4.25 -12.82 -18.44
N GLU A 67 4.06 -14.03 -17.89
CA GLU A 67 4.57 -14.39 -16.55
C GLU A 67 4.05 -13.45 -15.44
N ILE A 68 2.84 -12.91 -15.61
CA ILE A 68 2.21 -12.05 -14.60
C ILE A 68 1.28 -12.91 -13.75
N PRO A 69 1.56 -13.07 -12.45
CA PRO A 69 0.69 -13.83 -11.59
C PRO A 69 -0.62 -13.08 -11.34
N GLN A 70 -1.69 -13.83 -11.04
CA GLN A 70 -2.94 -13.24 -10.57
C GLN A 70 -2.71 -12.36 -9.33
N TYR A 71 -3.53 -11.33 -9.14
CA TYR A 71 -3.43 -10.44 -7.99
C TYR A 71 -4.80 -9.98 -7.53
N ASN A 72 -5.04 -9.98 -6.22
CA ASN A 72 -6.26 -9.41 -5.65
C ASN A 72 -6.00 -8.05 -4.99
N TRP A 73 -6.62 -7.01 -5.55
CA TRP A 73 -6.50 -5.63 -5.09
C TRP A 73 -7.25 -5.35 -3.79
N TRP A 74 -8.16 -6.25 -3.38
CA TRP A 74 -8.98 -6.09 -2.18
C TRP A 74 -8.30 -6.71 -0.96
N ASN A 75 -7.69 -5.85 -0.15
CA ASN A 75 -7.21 -6.19 1.18
C ASN A 75 -7.68 -5.13 2.19
N GLU A 76 -7.78 -5.48 3.46
CA GLU A 76 -8.30 -4.60 4.51
C GLU A 76 -7.33 -4.58 5.68
N CYS A 77 -7.03 -3.39 6.23
CA CYS A 77 -6.13 -3.28 7.37
C CYS A 77 -6.47 -2.14 8.35
N LEU A 78 -7.75 -1.81 8.49
CA LEU A 78 -8.20 -0.61 9.20
C LEU A 78 -7.63 -0.45 10.63
N HIS A 79 -7.46 -1.57 11.34
CA HIS A 79 -6.86 -1.61 12.67
C HIS A 79 -6.11 -2.94 12.92
N GLY A 80 -5.42 -3.43 11.89
CA GLY A 80 -4.80 -4.77 11.85
C GLY A 80 -5.07 -5.46 10.52
N VAL A 81 -4.18 -6.35 10.06
CA VAL A 81 -4.39 -7.07 8.78
C VAL A 81 -5.59 -8.00 8.89
N ALA A 82 -6.64 -7.73 8.13
CA ALA A 82 -7.90 -8.45 8.25
C ALA A 82 -7.90 -9.74 7.40
N ARG A 83 -8.54 -10.78 7.94
CA ARG A 83 -8.93 -12.02 7.21
C ARG A 83 -7.77 -12.80 6.56
N ALA A 84 -6.54 -12.51 6.95
CA ALA A 84 -5.31 -13.13 6.48
C ALA A 84 -4.66 -14.00 7.58
N GLY A 85 -5.47 -14.81 8.26
CA GLY A 85 -5.05 -15.57 9.46
C GLY A 85 -4.97 -14.70 10.72
N LYS A 86 -4.18 -15.14 11.71
CA LYS A 86 -3.97 -14.40 12.97
C LYS A 86 -3.15 -13.13 12.73
N ALA A 87 -3.59 -12.00 13.26
CA ALA A 87 -2.91 -10.71 13.16
C ALA A 87 -3.10 -9.93 14.46
N THR A 88 -2.25 -8.93 14.71
CA THR A 88 -2.50 -7.99 15.80
C THR A 88 -3.77 -7.18 15.51
N VAL A 89 -4.66 -7.09 16.50
CA VAL A 89 -5.90 -6.31 16.42
C VAL A 89 -5.77 -5.11 17.35
N PHE A 90 -5.55 -3.94 16.75
CA PHE A 90 -5.49 -2.66 17.46
C PHE A 90 -6.91 -2.17 17.82
N PRO A 91 -7.05 -1.18 18.72
CA PRO A 91 -8.33 -0.50 18.90
C PRO A 91 -8.90 -0.03 17.55
N GLN A 92 -10.23 0.01 17.45
CA GLN A 92 -10.88 0.54 16.25
C GLN A 92 -10.46 2.01 16.00
N ALA A 93 -10.53 2.49 14.75
CA ALA A 93 -10.06 3.82 14.35
C ALA A 93 -10.52 4.96 15.27
N ILE A 94 -11.79 4.94 15.72
CA ILE A 94 -12.31 5.95 16.67
C ILE A 94 -11.61 5.91 18.03
N GLY A 95 -11.26 4.72 18.52
CA GLY A 95 -10.51 4.53 19.77
C GLY A 95 -9.05 4.94 19.61
N MET A 96 -8.46 4.70 18.43
CA MET A 96 -7.14 5.22 18.11
C MET A 96 -7.12 6.75 18.02
N ALA A 97 -8.16 7.37 17.45
CA ALA A 97 -8.28 8.83 17.35
C ALA A 97 -8.37 9.50 18.73
N ALA A 98 -9.05 8.87 19.70
CA ALA A 98 -9.20 9.36 21.07
C ALA A 98 -7.87 9.51 21.83
N THR A 99 -6.75 9.00 21.29
CA THR A 99 -5.41 9.22 21.85
C THR A 99 -4.85 10.61 21.54
N PHE A 100 -5.33 11.26 20.47
CA PHE A 100 -4.74 12.50 19.92
C PHE A 100 -3.23 12.41 19.65
N ASP A 101 -2.69 11.18 19.49
CA ASP A 101 -1.26 10.91 19.31
C ASP A 101 -0.96 10.47 17.86
N GLU A 102 -0.50 11.41 17.06
CA GLU A 102 -0.12 11.19 15.66
C GLU A 102 1.03 10.17 15.49
N ASP A 103 2.00 10.21 16.40
CA ASP A 103 3.19 9.35 16.34
C ASP A 103 2.83 7.91 16.70
N LEU A 104 1.88 7.72 17.62
CA LEU A 104 1.28 6.41 17.87
C LEU A 104 0.59 5.86 16.62
N ILE A 105 -0.19 6.67 15.89
CA ILE A 105 -0.85 6.20 14.66
C ILE A 105 0.17 5.80 13.59
N PHE A 106 1.27 6.55 13.45
CA PHE A 106 2.36 6.17 12.57
C PHE A 106 2.95 4.81 12.97
N ARG A 107 3.25 4.60 14.26
CA ARG A 107 3.81 3.32 14.75
C ARG A 107 2.85 2.15 14.55
N ILE A 108 1.55 2.35 14.76
CA ILE A 108 0.52 1.35 14.48
C ILE A 108 0.49 1.01 12.99
N GLY A 109 0.45 2.02 12.11
CA GLY A 109 0.50 1.81 10.67
C GLY A 109 1.75 1.05 10.23
N ASN A 110 2.91 1.35 10.83
CA ASN A 110 4.16 0.65 10.54
C ASN A 110 4.14 -0.82 10.99
N ALA A 111 3.59 -1.10 12.18
CA ALA A 111 3.44 -2.47 12.67
C ALA A 111 2.49 -3.30 11.78
N ILE A 112 1.37 -2.69 11.36
CA ILE A 112 0.41 -3.32 10.43
C ILE A 112 1.10 -3.64 9.09
N SER A 113 1.92 -2.73 8.55
CA SER A 113 2.60 -2.97 7.27
C SER A 113 3.72 -4.01 7.37
N ASP A 114 4.37 -4.17 8.52
CA ASP A 114 5.31 -5.27 8.77
C ASP A 114 4.59 -6.62 8.73
N GLU A 115 3.47 -6.75 9.46
CA GLU A 115 2.65 -7.97 9.43
C GLU A 115 2.10 -8.25 8.02
N ALA A 116 1.65 -7.22 7.30
CA ALA A 116 1.15 -7.34 5.94
C ALA A 116 2.20 -7.89 4.98
N ARG A 117 3.44 -7.37 5.03
CA ARG A 117 4.56 -7.85 4.22
C ARG A 117 4.93 -9.29 4.56
N ALA A 118 4.99 -9.64 5.84
CA ALA A 118 5.26 -11.02 6.27
C ALA A 118 4.21 -12.00 5.73
N LYS A 119 2.92 -11.63 5.82
CA LYS A 119 1.81 -12.44 5.29
C LYS A 119 1.84 -12.56 3.78
N TYR A 120 2.12 -11.47 3.06
CA TYR A 120 2.23 -11.50 1.60
C TYR A 120 3.32 -12.44 1.13
N ASN A 121 4.50 -12.37 1.77
CA ASN A 121 5.61 -13.28 1.44
C ASN A 121 5.21 -14.73 1.70
N TYR A 122 4.62 -15.02 2.87
CA TYR A 122 4.10 -16.35 3.19
C TYR A 122 3.13 -16.88 2.13
N PHE A 123 2.09 -16.11 1.76
CA PHE A 123 1.13 -16.57 0.75
C PHE A 123 1.76 -16.71 -0.63
N THR A 124 2.62 -15.77 -1.02
CA THR A 124 3.35 -15.83 -2.29
C THR A 124 4.21 -17.09 -2.40
N ASP A 125 4.91 -17.47 -1.33
CA ASP A 125 5.72 -18.71 -1.28
C ASP A 125 4.86 -19.97 -1.42
N GLN A 126 3.58 -19.91 -1.02
CA GLN A 126 2.61 -20.99 -1.21
C GLN A 126 1.88 -20.91 -2.57
N GLY A 127 2.22 -19.95 -3.44
CA GLY A 127 1.49 -19.69 -4.69
C GLY A 127 0.08 -19.13 -4.49
N ALA A 128 -0.29 -18.72 -3.28
CA ALA A 128 -1.60 -18.22 -2.93
C ALA A 128 -1.69 -16.70 -3.13
N ARG A 129 -2.71 -16.23 -3.86
CA ARG A 129 -2.86 -14.82 -4.25
C ARG A 129 -4.31 -14.32 -4.27
N SER A 130 -5.16 -14.94 -3.45
CA SER A 130 -6.58 -14.61 -3.33
C SER A 130 -6.81 -13.30 -2.58
N ILE A 131 -8.08 -12.91 -2.42
CA ILE A 131 -8.49 -11.78 -1.56
C ILE A 131 -7.83 -11.86 -0.17
N TYR A 132 -7.45 -10.71 0.39
CA TYR A 132 -6.72 -10.57 1.66
C TYR A 132 -5.28 -11.08 1.68
N MET A 133 -4.72 -11.51 0.55
CA MET A 133 -3.33 -12.01 0.45
C MET A 133 -2.39 -11.05 -0.30
N GLY A 134 -2.89 -9.88 -0.72
CA GLY A 134 -2.14 -8.85 -1.43
C GLY A 134 -1.57 -7.77 -0.52
N LEU A 135 -1.18 -6.65 -1.13
CA LEU A 135 -0.44 -5.55 -0.50
C LEU A 135 -1.11 -4.18 -0.68
N THR A 136 -2.31 -4.17 -1.23
CA THR A 136 -3.12 -2.98 -1.48
C THR A 136 -4.29 -2.99 -0.52
N PHE A 137 -4.30 -2.04 0.40
CA PHE A 137 -5.24 -2.01 1.50
C PHE A 137 -6.24 -0.89 1.34
N TRP A 138 -7.52 -1.22 1.39
CA TRP A 138 -8.63 -0.27 1.42
C TRP A 138 -8.73 0.37 2.80
N SER A 139 -7.71 1.11 3.20
CA SER A 139 -7.57 1.77 4.48
C SER A 139 -6.64 2.98 4.32
N PRO A 140 -6.85 4.07 5.09
CA PRO A 140 -7.85 4.23 6.15
C PRO A 140 -9.23 4.72 5.65
N ASN A 141 -10.24 4.60 6.50
CA ASN A 141 -11.52 5.29 6.32
C ASN A 141 -11.41 6.72 6.87
N ILE A 142 -11.46 7.69 5.96
CA ILE A 142 -11.28 9.13 6.25
C ILE A 142 -12.59 9.92 6.14
N ASN A 143 -13.73 9.23 6.07
CA ASN A 143 -15.01 9.93 6.13
C ASN A 143 -15.16 10.60 7.51
N ILE A 144 -15.98 11.65 7.55
CA ILE A 144 -16.28 12.38 8.78
C ILE A 144 -17.51 11.77 9.44
N PHE A 145 -17.42 11.40 10.72
CA PHE A 145 -18.53 10.85 11.48
C PHE A 145 -19.58 11.92 11.82
N ARG A 146 -20.27 12.40 10.80
CA ARG A 146 -21.18 13.55 10.87
C ARG A 146 -22.56 13.23 11.45
N ASP A 147 -23.08 12.05 11.14
CA ASP A 147 -24.34 11.58 11.68
C ASP A 147 -24.05 10.44 12.67
N PRO A 148 -24.37 10.59 13.97
CA PRO A 148 -24.05 9.58 14.97
C PRO A 148 -24.79 8.25 14.76
N ARG A 149 -25.81 8.20 13.88
CA ARG A 149 -26.52 6.97 13.50
C ARG A 149 -25.81 6.19 12.40
N TRP A 150 -24.72 6.73 11.86
CA TRP A 150 -23.92 6.02 10.86
C TRP A 150 -23.18 4.84 11.51
N GLY A 151 -23.56 3.63 11.14
CA GLY A 151 -23.08 2.37 11.75
C GLY A 151 -21.59 2.11 11.51
N ARG A 152 -20.99 2.79 10.53
CA ARG A 152 -19.55 2.73 10.24
C ARG A 152 -18.78 3.93 10.80
N GLY A 153 -19.40 4.79 11.59
CA GLY A 153 -18.72 5.92 12.22
C GLY A 153 -17.54 5.51 13.11
N GLN A 154 -17.63 4.34 13.75
CA GLN A 154 -16.52 3.76 14.51
C GLN A 154 -15.26 3.53 13.66
N GLU A 155 -15.40 3.31 12.36
CA GLU A 155 -14.28 3.08 11.44
C GLU A 155 -13.50 4.36 11.10
N THR A 156 -13.98 5.53 11.56
CA THR A 156 -13.37 6.83 11.26
C THR A 156 -12.56 7.35 12.43
N TYR A 157 -11.87 8.47 12.21
CA TYR A 157 -11.17 9.20 13.26
C TYR A 157 -12.03 10.29 13.94
N GLY A 158 -13.36 10.19 13.81
CA GLY A 158 -14.32 11.09 14.46
C GLY A 158 -14.96 12.13 13.54
N GLU A 159 -15.52 13.17 14.14
CA GLU A 159 -16.25 14.23 13.43
C GLU A 159 -15.38 15.41 12.98
N ASP A 160 -14.16 15.53 13.51
CA ASP A 160 -13.27 16.65 13.21
C ASP A 160 -12.39 16.37 11.97
N PRO A 161 -12.50 17.18 10.91
CA PRO A 161 -11.68 17.01 9.71
C PRO A 161 -10.19 17.25 9.93
N PHE A 162 -9.81 18.10 10.88
CA PHE A 162 -8.40 18.36 11.17
C PHE A 162 -7.76 17.12 11.81
N LEU A 163 -8.33 16.62 12.90
CA LEU A 163 -7.91 15.39 13.57
C LEU A 163 -7.87 14.22 12.59
N THR A 164 -8.95 14.02 11.81
CA THR A 164 -9.04 12.95 10.80
C THR A 164 -7.87 13.02 9.83
N SER A 165 -7.51 14.23 9.39
CA SER A 165 -6.40 14.44 8.48
C SER A 165 -5.05 14.08 9.10
N ARG A 166 -4.80 14.53 10.34
CA ARG A 166 -3.56 14.25 11.07
C ARG A 166 -3.39 12.75 11.30
N MET A 167 -4.44 12.06 11.74
CA MET A 167 -4.42 10.62 11.96
C MET A 167 -4.22 9.85 10.65
N ALA A 168 -5.00 10.17 9.61
CA ALA A 168 -4.92 9.48 8.33
C ALA A 168 -3.55 9.62 7.65
N VAL A 169 -2.95 10.83 7.64
CA VAL A 169 -1.64 11.04 7.02
C VAL A 169 -0.56 10.19 7.71
N ASN A 170 -0.56 10.13 9.03
CA ASN A 170 0.43 9.35 9.77
C ASN A 170 0.21 7.84 9.59
N PHE A 171 -1.05 7.39 9.55
CA PHE A 171 -1.38 5.99 9.23
C PHE A 171 -0.89 5.60 7.84
N ILE A 172 -1.17 6.42 6.82
CA ILE A 172 -0.74 6.21 5.43
C ILE A 172 0.78 6.15 5.33
N LYS A 173 1.51 7.06 6.01
CA LYS A 173 2.97 7.03 6.05
C LYS A 173 3.50 5.74 6.67
N GLY A 174 2.91 5.28 7.78
CA GLY A 174 3.27 4.01 8.42
C GLY A 174 3.02 2.80 7.52
N LEU A 175 1.91 2.81 6.77
CA LEU A 175 1.60 1.75 5.81
C LEU A 175 2.58 1.73 4.62
N GLN A 176 2.74 2.88 3.97
CA GLN A 176 3.50 3.00 2.72
C GLN A 176 5.02 2.93 2.90
N GLY A 177 5.53 3.19 4.11
CA GLY A 177 6.96 3.25 4.39
C GLY A 177 7.63 4.49 3.77
N ASN A 178 8.94 4.55 3.92
CA ASN A 178 9.77 5.71 3.54
C ASN A 178 10.86 5.39 2.50
N ASP A 179 10.90 4.18 1.96
CA ASP A 179 11.83 3.84 0.88
C ASP A 179 11.51 4.69 -0.37
N PRO A 180 12.51 5.29 -1.04
CA PRO A 180 12.29 6.20 -2.14
C PRO A 180 11.73 5.52 -3.40
N LYS A 181 12.03 4.22 -3.60
CA LYS A 181 11.69 3.45 -4.81
C LYS A 181 10.53 2.48 -4.57
N TYR A 182 10.46 1.85 -3.40
CA TYR A 182 9.52 0.78 -3.10
C TYR A 182 8.53 1.19 -2.02
N LEU A 183 7.24 0.97 -2.28
CA LEU A 183 6.24 1.06 -1.21
C LEU A 183 6.32 -0.19 -0.34
N LYS A 184 6.09 -0.04 0.97
CA LYS A 184 5.97 -1.15 1.93
C LYS A 184 4.57 -1.76 1.91
N THR A 185 3.53 -0.99 1.65
CA THR A 185 2.20 -1.43 1.20
C THR A 185 1.56 -0.26 0.45
N ILE A 186 0.42 -0.46 -0.20
CA ILE A 186 -0.35 0.62 -0.83
C ILE A 186 -1.57 0.92 0.05
N ALA A 187 -1.70 2.18 0.49
CA ALA A 187 -2.87 2.64 1.22
C ALA A 187 -3.89 3.26 0.26
N THR A 188 -5.16 2.90 0.42
CA THR A 188 -6.26 3.41 -0.39
C THR A 188 -7.27 4.09 0.52
N VAL A 189 -7.27 5.43 0.46
CA VAL A 189 -8.18 6.28 1.24
C VAL A 189 -9.62 6.05 0.79
N LYS A 190 -10.53 5.88 1.76
CA LYS A 190 -11.95 5.64 1.48
C LYS A 190 -12.87 6.43 2.41
N HIS A 191 -14.13 6.65 2.05
CA HIS A 191 -14.79 6.43 0.76
C HIS A 191 -14.98 7.80 0.11
N TYR A 192 -14.32 8.04 -1.03
CA TYR A 192 -14.37 9.33 -1.71
C TYR A 192 -15.67 9.43 -2.52
N ALA A 193 -16.60 10.33 -2.20
CA ALA A 193 -16.63 11.26 -1.06
C ALA A 193 -18.02 11.28 -0.43
N VAL A 194 -18.13 11.92 0.75
CA VAL A 194 -19.42 12.23 1.40
C VAL A 194 -20.24 10.97 1.75
N HIS A 195 -19.55 9.89 2.10
CA HIS A 195 -20.17 8.64 2.56
C HIS A 195 -20.25 8.61 4.09
N SER A 196 -21.23 9.32 4.66
CA SER A 196 -21.41 9.42 6.12
C SER A 196 -22.88 9.57 6.55
N GLY A 197 -23.82 9.04 5.75
CA GLY A 197 -25.25 9.03 6.08
C GLY A 197 -25.61 7.92 7.08
N PRO A 198 -26.87 7.89 7.58
CA PRO A 198 -27.36 6.80 8.41
C PRO A 198 -27.11 5.41 7.79
N GLU A 199 -26.82 4.41 8.62
CA GLU A 199 -26.45 3.07 8.10
C GLU A 199 -27.51 2.46 7.17
N GLY A 200 -28.79 2.62 7.52
CA GLY A 200 -29.90 2.00 6.79
C GLY A 200 -30.07 2.50 5.36
N SER A 201 -29.56 3.69 5.01
CA SER A 201 -29.74 4.31 3.70
C SER A 201 -28.44 4.49 2.91
N ARG A 202 -27.29 4.09 3.47
CA ARG A 202 -25.95 4.40 2.95
C ARG A 202 -25.65 4.01 1.49
N HIS A 203 -26.44 3.11 0.90
CA HIS A 203 -26.26 2.63 -0.48
C HIS A 203 -27.14 3.37 -1.50
N GLY A 204 -28.07 4.21 -1.06
CA GLY A 204 -29.02 4.92 -1.92
C GLY A 204 -29.17 6.41 -1.61
N ASP A 205 -28.43 6.92 -0.62
CA ASP A 205 -28.46 8.33 -0.27
C ASP A 205 -28.01 9.22 -1.44
N ASN A 206 -28.79 10.25 -1.72
CA ASN A 206 -28.44 11.30 -2.68
C ASN A 206 -28.17 12.61 -1.92
N PHE A 207 -26.90 12.95 -1.73
CA PHE A 207 -26.49 14.16 -1.02
C PHE A 207 -26.43 15.37 -1.97
N LEU A 208 -27.27 16.38 -1.71
CA LEU A 208 -27.24 17.64 -2.43
C LEU A 208 -26.18 18.57 -1.82
N LEU A 209 -25.08 18.75 -2.54
CA LEU A 209 -23.96 19.59 -2.11
C LEU A 209 -23.95 20.90 -2.90
N THR A 210 -23.73 22.02 -2.20
CA THR A 210 -23.38 23.28 -2.85
C THR A 210 -21.86 23.37 -3.02
N THR A 211 -21.38 24.08 -4.04
CA THR A 211 -19.95 24.29 -4.28
C THR A 211 -19.22 24.92 -3.08
N ALA A 212 -19.93 25.77 -2.33
CA ALA A 212 -19.45 26.39 -1.10
C ALA A 212 -19.25 25.41 0.06
N ILE A 213 -19.92 24.25 0.02
CA ILE A 213 -19.83 23.19 1.04
C ILE A 213 -18.78 22.17 0.63
N TYR A 214 -18.77 21.74 -0.63
CA TYR A 214 -17.83 20.73 -1.15
C TYR A 214 -16.35 21.14 -1.05
N THR A 215 -16.06 22.43 -1.18
CA THR A 215 -14.69 22.96 -1.11
C THR A 215 -14.15 23.08 0.31
N LYS A 216 -15.00 22.92 1.33
CA LYS A 216 -14.58 23.03 2.73
C LYS A 216 -13.77 21.81 3.17
N PRO A 217 -12.79 21.99 4.06
CA PRO A 217 -12.06 20.89 4.72
C PRO A 217 -12.95 19.79 5.29
N THR A 218 -14.19 20.14 5.67
CA THR A 218 -15.23 19.25 6.17
C THR A 218 -15.59 18.08 5.23
N PHE A 219 -15.29 18.18 3.94
CA PHE A 219 -15.57 17.13 2.95
C PHE A 219 -14.31 16.54 2.32
N MET A 220 -13.16 17.19 2.50
CA MET A 220 -11.86 16.71 2.03
C MET A 220 -10.81 16.87 3.13
N PRO A 221 -10.76 15.95 4.11
CA PRO A 221 -9.84 16.06 5.25
C PRO A 221 -8.37 16.13 4.79
N LEU A 222 -8.03 15.41 3.73
CA LEU A 222 -6.68 15.42 3.17
C LEU A 222 -6.33 16.73 2.47
N ARG A 223 -7.27 17.61 2.12
CA ARG A 223 -6.95 18.90 1.51
C ARG A 223 -6.21 19.87 2.46
N LEU A 224 -6.33 19.65 3.77
CA LEU A 224 -5.66 20.46 4.81
C LEU A 224 -4.11 20.31 4.81
N PRO A 225 -3.55 19.09 4.78
CA PRO A 225 -2.09 18.86 4.73
C PRO A 225 -1.51 18.84 3.30
N LEU A 226 -2.34 18.69 2.26
CA LEU A 226 -1.87 18.62 0.86
C LEU A 226 -1.51 20.00 0.29
N LYS A 227 -0.46 20.66 0.81
CA LYS A 227 0.26 21.71 0.04
C LYS A 227 1.19 21.10 -1.03
N LYS A 228 1.44 19.80 -0.95
CA LYS A 228 1.98 18.97 -2.03
C LYS A 228 1.15 17.68 -2.10
N PRO A 229 0.81 17.17 -3.29
CA PRO A 229 0.16 15.88 -3.41
C PRO A 229 1.03 14.80 -2.76
N VAL A 230 0.48 14.10 -1.76
CA VAL A 230 1.04 12.83 -1.23
C VAL A 230 1.16 11.78 -2.35
N PHE A 231 0.50 12.04 -3.49
CA PHE A 231 0.45 11.22 -4.68
C PHE A 231 1.44 11.62 -5.80
N ASN A 232 2.24 12.68 -5.64
CA ASN A 232 3.37 12.92 -6.56
C ASN A 232 4.64 12.34 -5.95
N ARG A 233 4.97 11.13 -6.36
CA ARG A 233 6.36 10.73 -6.56
C ARG A 233 6.60 10.68 -8.05
#